data_AF-A0A6I2YFF6-F1
#
_entry.id   AF-A0A6I2YFF6-F1
#
_cell.length_a   1.000
_cell.length_b   1.000
_cell.length_c   1.000
_cell.angle_alpha   90.00
_cell.angle_beta   90.00
_cell.angle_gamma   90.00
#
_symmetry.space_group_name_H-M   'P 1'
#
loop_
_entity.id
_entity.type
_entity.pdbx_description
1 polymer ?
#
loop_
_entity_poly.entity_id
_entity_poly.type
_entity_poly.pdbx_seq_one_letter_code
_entity_poly.pdbx_strand_id
1 'polypeptide(L)' 'MSDPVVANLSVSPEPSDLEAAAIVAAYDALWPKPFVADTRGARVTPAWRFSGRWWASPLPLRRGRPRS' A
#
# COMPACT_ATOMS: atom_id res chain seq x y z
N MET A 1 27.42 -8.12 7.33
CA MET A 1 26.60 -8.31 6.11
C MET A 1 25.59 -9.37 6.48
N SER A 2 24.33 -9.00 6.69
CA SER A 2 23.30 -9.95 7.14
C SER A 2 22.78 -10.73 5.94
N ASP A 3 22.75 -12.07 6.04
CA ASP A 3 22.12 -12.93 5.03
C ASP A 3 20.59 -12.67 4.99
N PRO A 4 19.96 -12.71 3.80
CA PRO A 4 18.52 -12.64 3.72
C PRO A 4 17.94 -13.92 4.34
N VAL A 5 17.06 -13.75 5.33
CA VAL A 5 16.21 -14.85 5.79
C VAL A 5 15.28 -15.20 4.64
N VAL A 6 15.64 -16.22 3.87
CA VAL A 6 14.71 -16.88 2.95
C VAL A 6 13.80 -17.72 3.83
N ALA A 7 12.65 -17.17 4.22
CA ALA A 7 11.65 -17.94 4.94
C ALA A 7 11.23 -19.11 4.06
N ASN A 8 11.33 -20.33 4.58
CA ASN A 8 10.91 -21.53 3.87
C ASN A 8 9.37 -21.52 3.79
N LEU A 9 8.82 -20.95 2.71
CA LEU A 9 7.38 -20.80 2.52
C LEU A 9 6.81 -22.11 1.98
N SER A 10 6.20 -22.91 2.85
CA SER A 10 5.39 -24.07 2.45
C SER A 10 3.90 -23.71 2.56
N VAL A 11 3.15 -23.87 1.46
CA VAL A 11 1.70 -23.67 1.43
C VAL A 11 1.03 -25.02 1.65
N SER A 12 0.12 -25.11 2.63
CA SER A 12 -0.65 -26.33 2.92
C SER A 12 -2.14 -25.97 3.08
N PRO A 13 -3.06 -26.68 2.40
CA PRO A 13 -2.80 -27.79 1.48
C PRO A 13 -2.08 -27.35 0.20
N GLU A 14 -1.39 -28.30 -0.44
CA GLU A 14 -0.79 -28.06 -1.76
C GLU A 14 -1.92 -27.89 -2.79
N PRO A 15 -1.93 -26.79 -3.56
CA PRO A 15 -2.94 -26.59 -4.58
C PRO A 15 -2.78 -27.61 -5.71
N SER A 16 -3.89 -28.03 -6.30
CA SER A 16 -3.84 -28.75 -7.58
C SER A 16 -3.29 -27.87 -8.70
N ASP A 17 -2.83 -28.47 -9.80
CA ASP A 17 -2.29 -27.73 -10.95
C ASP A 17 -3.28 -26.69 -11.50
N LEU A 18 -4.58 -27.01 -11.51
CA LEU A 18 -5.62 -26.09 -11.95
C LEU A 18 -5.79 -24.90 -11.00
N GLU A 19 -5.73 -25.13 -9.69
CA GLU A 19 -5.81 -24.07 -8.69
C GLU A 19 -4.58 -23.17 -8.74
N ALA A 20 -3.38 -23.76 -8.86
CA ALA A 20 -2.15 -23.02 -9.04
C ALA A 20 -2.20 -22.14 -10.30
N ALA A 21 -2.67 -22.68 -11.42
CA ALA A 21 -2.84 -21.92 -12.66
C ALA A 21 -3.85 -20.77 -12.51
N ALA A 22 -4.98 -21.01 -11.84
CA ALA A 22 -5.98 -19.98 -11.58
C ALA A 22 -5.44 -18.84 -10.70
N ILE A 23 -4.66 -19.17 -9.67
CA ILE A 23 -4.03 -18.18 -8.78
C ILE A 23 -3.03 -17.31 -9.56
N VAL A 24 -2.16 -17.92 -10.36
CA VAL A 24 -1.18 -17.19 -11.17
C VAL A 24 -1.88 -16.29 -12.19
N ALA A 25 -2.91 -16.79 -12.88
CA ALA A 25 -3.68 -15.99 -13.82
C ALA A 25 -4.37 -14.79 -13.16
N ALA A 26 -4.96 -14.98 -11.97
CA ALA A 26 -5.59 -13.91 -11.20
C ALA A 26 -4.55 -12.87 -10.74
N TYR A 27 -3.39 -13.33 -10.27
CA TYR A 27 -2.28 -12.45 -9.88
C TYR A 27 -1.87 -11.58 -11.06
N ASP A 28 -1.56 -12.17 -12.22
CA ASP A 28 -1.11 -11.42 -13.39
C ASP A 28 -2.18 -10.46 -13.93
N ALA A 29 -3.45 -10.86 -13.89
CA ALA A 29 -4.57 -10.03 -14.34
C ALA A 29 -4.80 -8.81 -13.43
N LEU A 30 -4.60 -8.97 -12.12
CA LEU A 30 -4.90 -7.95 -11.11
C LEU A 30 -3.67 -7.19 -10.64
N TRP A 31 -2.46 -7.62 -11.00
CA TRP A 31 -1.26 -6.99 -10.50
C TRP A 31 -1.17 -5.55 -11.01
N PRO A 32 -0.98 -4.56 -10.12
CA PRO A 32 -0.85 -3.19 -10.52
C PRO A 32 0.38 -3.03 -11.41
N LYS A 33 0.16 -2.60 -12.66
CA LYS A 33 1.25 -2.23 -13.55
C LYS A 33 1.86 -0.91 -13.06
N PRO A 34 3.19 -0.80 -13.00
CA PRO A 34 3.83 0.46 -12.66
C PRO A 34 3.41 1.52 -13.69
N PHE A 35 2.60 2.47 -13.23
CA PHE A 35 2.20 3.64 -14.01
C PHE A 35 3.14 4.79 -13.67
N VAL A 36 3.80 5.36 -14.67
CA VAL A 36 4.48 6.64 -14.52
C VAL A 36 3.40 7.71 -14.53
N ALA A 37 3.09 8.26 -13.36
CA ALA A 37 2.16 9.37 -13.26
C ALA A 37 2.70 10.58 -14.04
N ASP A 38 1.98 11.01 -15.07
CA ASP A 38 2.22 12.30 -15.69
C ASP A 38 1.88 13.39 -14.66
N THR A 39 2.90 14.06 -14.15
CA THR A 39 2.76 15.11 -13.13
C THR A 39 2.22 16.41 -13.72
N ARG A 40 2.01 16.50 -15.04
CA ARG A 40 1.47 17.67 -15.75
C ARG A 40 -0.05 17.75 -15.57
N GLY A 41 -0.48 18.11 -14.37
CA GLY A 41 -1.88 18.33 -14.05
C GLY A 41 -2.40 17.54 -12.86
N ALA A 42 -1.53 17.06 -11.98
CA ALA A 42 -1.94 16.46 -10.71
C ALA A 42 -2.82 17.46 -9.93
N ARG A 43 -4.14 17.32 -10.08
CA ARG A 43 -5.11 17.99 -9.23
C ARG A 43 -4.73 17.61 -7.81
N VAL A 44 -4.51 18.62 -6.95
CA VAL A 44 -4.22 18.40 -5.54
C VAL A 44 -5.41 17.64 -4.95
N THR A 45 -5.35 16.32 -4.95
CA THR A 45 -6.34 15.49 -4.28
C THR A 45 -6.19 15.83 -2.81
N PRO A 46 -7.23 16.36 -2.14
CA PRO A 46 -7.12 16.69 -0.72
C PRO A 46 -6.70 15.43 0.01
N ALA A 47 -5.57 15.50 0.72
CA ALA A 47 -5.03 14.37 1.46
C ALA A 47 -6.13 13.80 2.36
N TRP A 48 -6.39 12.51 2.24
CA TRP A 48 -7.38 11.84 3.07
C TRP A 48 -6.93 11.96 4.53
N ARG A 49 -7.62 12.82 5.29
CA ARG A 49 -7.38 12.96 6.72
C ARG A 49 -8.22 11.88 7.37
N PHE A 50 -7.58 10.80 7.79
CA PHE A 50 -8.20 9.86 8.71
C PHE A 50 -8.73 10.66 9.90
N SER A 51 -10.06 10.67 10.09
CA SER A 51 -10.65 11.16 11.33
C SER A 51 -10.13 10.22 12.40
N GLY A 52 -9.14 10.68 13.17
CA GLY A 52 -8.58 9.93 14.27
C GLY A 52 -9.68 9.40 15.20
N ARG A 53 -9.31 8.43 16.04
CA ARG A 53 -10.19 7.82 17.03
C ARG A 53 -11.02 8.88 17.76
N TRP A 54 -12.35 8.77 17.74
CA TRP A 54 -13.29 9.70 18.40
C TRP A 54 -13.05 9.87 19.90
N TRP A 55 -12.31 8.95 20.53
CA TRP A 55 -11.89 9.00 21.93
C TRP A 55 -10.49 9.61 22.14
N ALA A 56 -9.77 9.98 21.09
CA ALA A 56 -8.46 10.60 21.19
C ALA A 56 -8.60 12.11 21.24
N SER A 57 -8.20 12.72 22.36
CA SER A 57 -8.14 14.17 22.50
C SER A 57 -7.14 14.75 21.49
N PRO A 58 -7.52 15.72 20.65
CA PRO A 58 -6.62 16.26 19.64
C PRO A 58 -5.44 16.96 20.32
N LEU A 59 -4.22 16.48 20.06
CA LEU A 59 -3.00 17.22 20.41
C LEU A 59 -3.01 18.57 19.67
N PRO A 60 -2.77 19.70 20.33
CA PRO A 60 -2.74 20.99 19.67
C PRO A 60 -1.66 20.99 18.60
N LEU A 61 -2.11 20.98 17.33
CA LEU A 61 -1.28 21.28 16.16
C LEU A 61 -0.65 22.64 16.38
N ARG A 62 0.68 22.65 16.62
CA ARG A 62 1.49 23.87 16.76
C ARG A 62 1.13 24.85 15.64
N ARG A 63 0.45 25.95 16.00
CA ARG A 63 0.24 27.10 15.12
C ARG A 63 1.53 27.93 15.05
N GLY A 64 1.82 28.44 13.85
CA GLY A 64 2.68 29.59 13.64
C GLY A 64 3.72 29.39 12.54
N ARG A 65 3.38 29.74 11.30
CA ARG A 65 4.40 30.28 10.39
C ARG A 65 4.06 31.75 10.12
N PRO A 66 4.92 32.70 10.49
CA PRO A 66 4.78 34.08 10.08
C PRO A 66 5.01 34.18 8.56
N ARG A 67 4.27 35.08 7.91
CA ARG A 67 4.54 35.48 6.53
C ARG A 67 5.65 36.54 6.56
N SER A 68 6.76 36.27 5.87
CA SER A 68 7.62 37.31 5.28
C SER A 68 7.24 37.45 3.82
#